data_AF-A0A3C1LLW4-F1
#
_entry.id   AF-A0A3C1LLW4-F1
#
_cell.length_a   1.000
_cell.length_b   1.000
_cell.length_c   1.000
_cell.angle_alpha   90.00
_cell.angle_beta   90.00
_cell.angle_gamma   90.00
#
_symmetry.space_group_name_H-M   'P 1'
#
loop_
_entity.id
_entity.type
_entity.pdbx_description
1 polymer ?
#
loop_
_entity_poly.entity_id
_entity_poly.type
_entity_poly.pdbx_seq_one_letter_code
_entity_poly.pdbx_strand_id
1 'polypeptide(L)'
;MKMHLPFVLLLALLLSMFSLSHAFTVVIGDGTASDYEPFNIYNGYGRSVGLYTNAQIGQFGRITSLGWSVAIPGEIAFTYKIYAMTTTATELSRMGWVHFTDQATLVKDGTNEPHAFDTSGWHNFVLDTPFDYNSGNLLIGVETNYGYWGAPPEMVPTFHYTDGTPNSHQYWRTALYPPTTLQGQLNASLPNLKLEISYAPNVEVTLSDSNVILTWDPVAGATGYKVFASEDPYSFDTEPLTTVNTNTFTLPAMENRRFFKITAIMP
;
A
#
# COMPACT_ATOMS: atom_id res chain seq x y z
N MET A 1 60.34 7.07 10.58
CA MET A 1 59.93 5.74 11.11
C MET A 1 58.99 6.01 12.26
N LYS A 2 57.69 5.70 12.28
CA LYS A 2 56.75 4.99 11.39
C LYS A 2 55.36 5.60 11.68
N MET A 3 54.50 5.62 10.65
CA MET A 3 53.07 5.95 10.66
C MET A 3 52.31 5.54 11.93
N HIS A 4 51.29 6.33 12.28
CA HIS A 4 49.95 5.78 12.52
C HIS A 4 48.89 6.72 11.93
N LEU A 5 48.54 6.44 10.68
CA LEU A 5 47.28 6.83 10.06
C LEU A 5 46.16 6.11 10.85
N PRO A 6 45.23 6.79 11.54
CA PRO A 6 44.11 6.09 12.12
C PRO A 6 43.22 5.63 10.96
N PHE A 7 43.28 4.33 10.77
CA PHE A 7 42.49 3.50 9.89
C PHE A 7 41.01 3.76 10.19
N VAL A 8 40.37 4.62 9.40
CA VAL A 8 38.92 4.80 9.35
C VAL A 8 38.34 3.54 8.73
N LEU A 9 38.16 2.50 9.55
CA LEU A 9 37.35 1.35 9.18
C LEU A 9 35.93 1.63 9.65
N LEU A 10 35.21 2.45 8.89
CA LEU A 10 33.78 2.61 9.05
C LEU A 10 33.12 1.38 8.42
N LEU A 11 32.74 0.43 9.27
CA LEU A 11 31.89 -0.69 8.88
C LEU A 11 30.51 -0.11 8.51
N ALA A 12 30.27 0.11 7.22
CA ALA A 12 28.95 0.40 6.68
C ALA A 12 28.08 -0.87 6.81
N LEU A 13 27.62 -1.15 8.03
CA LEU A 13 26.57 -2.14 8.21
C LEU A 13 25.27 -1.47 7.75
N LEU A 14 24.87 -1.81 6.52
CA LEU A 14 23.59 -1.43 5.91
C LEU A 14 22.46 -2.13 6.69
N LEU A 15 22.13 -1.60 7.85
CA LEU A 15 20.91 -1.91 8.59
C LEU A 15 19.95 -0.77 8.30
N SER A 16 19.20 -0.88 7.21
CA SER A 16 17.99 -0.08 7.00
C SER A 16 17.01 -0.44 8.11
N MET A 17 17.15 0.17 9.29
CA MET A 17 16.29 -0.10 10.42
C MET A 17 15.04 0.74 10.30
N PHE A 18 13.91 0.02 10.30
CA PHE A 18 12.54 0.49 10.38
C PHE A 18 12.45 1.77 11.20
N SER A 19 12.24 2.90 10.51
CA SER A 19 11.59 4.02 11.16
C SER A 19 10.25 3.47 11.66
N LEU A 20 9.93 3.70 12.94
CA LEU A 20 8.57 3.50 13.44
C LEU A 20 7.69 4.43 12.59
N SER A 21 7.13 3.90 11.51
CA SER A 21 6.15 4.59 10.70
C SER A 21 4.94 4.80 11.58
N HIS A 22 4.52 6.05 11.75
CA HIS A 22 3.13 6.27 12.12
C HIS A 22 2.32 5.86 10.90
N ALA A 23 1.81 4.63 10.92
CA ALA A 23 0.79 4.18 9.98
C ALA A 23 -0.54 4.82 10.42
N PHE A 24 -1.15 5.57 9.51
CA PHE A 24 -2.50 6.10 9.67
C PHE A 24 -3.48 5.14 9.00
N THR A 25 -4.49 4.70 9.76
CA THR A 25 -5.57 3.87 9.24
C THR A 25 -6.64 4.74 8.60
N VAL A 26 -6.86 4.57 7.30
CA VAL A 26 -8.02 5.13 6.58
C VAL A 26 -9.05 4.03 6.39
N VAL A 27 -10.33 4.32 6.68
CA VAL A 27 -11.45 3.45 6.31
C VAL A 27 -12.35 4.20 5.33
N ILE A 28 -12.61 3.59 4.19
CA ILE A 28 -13.44 4.13 3.12
C ILE A 28 -14.67 3.23 2.97
N GLY A 29 -15.84 3.87 3.08
CA GLY A 29 -17.13 3.20 3.00
C GLY A 29 -17.66 2.76 4.37
N ASP A 30 -18.95 3.02 4.58
CA ASP A 30 -19.73 2.66 5.77
C ASP A 30 -20.98 1.83 5.41
N GLY A 31 -21.19 1.56 4.12
CA GLY A 31 -22.30 0.76 3.60
C GLY A 31 -22.27 -0.66 4.15
N THR A 32 -23.46 -1.20 4.38
CA THR A 32 -23.69 -2.52 5.00
C THR A 32 -24.27 -3.55 4.04
N ALA A 33 -24.63 -3.16 2.81
CA ALA A 33 -24.94 -4.10 1.74
C ALA A 33 -23.67 -4.88 1.35
N SER A 34 -23.84 -6.05 0.74
CA SER A 34 -22.71 -6.92 0.36
C SER A 34 -22.85 -7.55 -1.02
N ASP A 35 -21.72 -7.83 -1.67
CA ASP A 35 -21.62 -8.61 -2.91
C ASP A 35 -20.37 -9.53 -2.82
N TYR A 36 -20.16 -10.39 -3.82
CA TYR A 36 -18.99 -11.27 -3.91
C TYR A 36 -17.67 -10.53 -4.23
N GLU A 37 -17.74 -9.24 -4.57
CA GLU A 37 -16.57 -8.43 -4.92
C GLU A 37 -15.91 -7.87 -3.66
N PRO A 38 -14.57 -7.78 -3.62
CA PRO A 38 -13.67 -7.87 -4.76
C PRO A 38 -13.05 -9.26 -4.99
N PHE A 39 -13.33 -10.24 -4.11
CA PHE A 39 -12.74 -11.57 -4.15
C PHE A 39 -13.72 -12.64 -4.68
N ASN A 40 -14.36 -12.38 -5.81
CA ASN A 40 -15.39 -13.28 -6.33
C ASN A 40 -14.80 -14.64 -6.74
N ILE A 41 -15.18 -15.69 -6.01
CA ILE A 41 -14.92 -17.09 -6.40
C ILE A 41 -16.19 -17.86 -6.79
N TYR A 42 -17.37 -17.25 -6.62
CA TYR A 42 -18.66 -17.83 -7.03
C TYR A 42 -18.69 -18.14 -8.52
N ASN A 43 -18.03 -17.30 -9.33
CA ASN A 43 -17.99 -17.49 -10.76
C ASN A 43 -16.77 -18.27 -11.26
N GLY A 44 -15.87 -18.75 -10.40
CA GLY A 44 -14.63 -19.45 -10.82
C GLY A 44 -13.45 -18.50 -10.98
N TYR A 45 -13.59 -17.48 -11.82
CA TYR A 45 -12.61 -16.42 -11.99
C TYR A 45 -13.26 -15.05 -11.84
N GLY A 46 -12.82 -14.31 -10.81
CA GLY A 46 -13.29 -12.96 -10.50
C GLY A 46 -12.20 -11.92 -10.69
N ARG A 47 -12.53 -10.75 -11.23
CA ARG A 47 -11.69 -9.56 -11.22
C ARG A 47 -12.51 -8.38 -10.74
N SER A 48 -11.89 -7.49 -9.98
CA SER A 48 -12.51 -6.26 -9.48
C SER A 48 -11.51 -5.11 -9.57
N VAL A 49 -11.98 -3.91 -9.91
CA VAL A 49 -11.23 -2.65 -9.80
C VAL A 49 -12.15 -1.61 -9.15
N GLY A 50 -11.75 -1.11 -7.99
CA GLY A 50 -12.40 0.02 -7.32
C GLY A 50 -11.61 1.31 -7.52
N LEU A 51 -12.31 2.42 -7.77
CA LEU A 51 -11.78 3.78 -7.81
C LEU A 51 -12.11 4.49 -6.50
N TYR A 52 -11.07 4.80 -5.73
CA TYR A 52 -11.14 5.50 -4.46
C TYR A 52 -10.54 6.90 -4.66
N THR A 53 -11.35 7.92 -4.48
CA THR A 53 -10.91 9.30 -4.70
C THR A 53 -9.95 9.76 -3.62
N ASN A 54 -9.06 10.70 -3.94
CA ASN A 54 -8.21 11.32 -2.93
C ASN A 54 -9.03 11.98 -1.81
N ALA A 55 -10.20 12.54 -2.14
CA ALA A 55 -11.09 13.12 -1.16
C ALA A 55 -11.63 12.09 -0.14
N GLN A 56 -11.87 10.84 -0.56
CA GLN A 56 -12.23 9.75 0.34
C GLN A 56 -11.04 9.28 1.19
N ILE A 57 -9.83 9.30 0.63
CA ILE A 57 -8.61 8.87 1.33
C ILE A 57 -8.12 9.94 2.31
N GLY A 58 -8.33 11.22 1.97
CA GLY A 58 -7.97 12.40 2.74
C GLY A 58 -6.51 12.82 2.63
N GLN A 59 -5.64 12.00 2.05
CA GLN A 59 -4.18 12.22 2.08
C GLN A 59 -3.40 11.35 1.09
N PHE A 60 -2.13 11.70 0.89
CA PHE A 60 -1.14 10.90 0.17
C PHE A 60 -0.18 10.21 1.14
N GLY A 61 0.53 9.19 0.65
CA GLY A 61 1.56 8.47 1.41
C GLY A 61 1.85 7.08 0.86
N ARG A 62 2.70 6.34 1.58
CA ARG A 62 3.08 4.97 1.23
C ARG A 62 2.12 3.98 1.86
N ILE A 63 1.30 3.32 1.05
CA ILE A 63 0.35 2.30 1.48
C ILE A 63 1.13 1.03 1.81
N THR A 64 0.97 0.50 3.01
CA THR A 64 1.67 -0.71 3.50
C THR A 64 0.72 -1.87 3.73
N SER A 65 -0.57 -1.60 3.90
CA SER A 65 -1.60 -2.63 4.01
C SER A 65 -2.92 -2.18 3.38
N LEU A 66 -3.64 -3.15 2.81
CA LEU A 66 -5.00 -3.02 2.34
C LEU A 66 -5.88 -4.01 3.08
N GLY A 67 -7.11 -3.63 3.40
CA GLY A 67 -8.07 -4.52 4.02
C GLY A 67 -9.48 -4.37 3.47
N TRP A 68 -10.26 -5.43 3.59
CA TRP A 68 -11.66 -5.48 3.16
C TRP A 68 -12.55 -5.97 4.29
N SER A 69 -13.78 -5.45 4.32
CA SER A 69 -14.77 -5.79 5.33
C SER A 69 -15.63 -6.96 4.85
N VAL A 70 -15.43 -8.14 5.44
CA VAL A 70 -16.21 -9.35 5.16
C VAL A 70 -17.56 -9.25 5.85
N ALA A 71 -18.63 -9.40 5.07
CA ALA A 71 -20.01 -9.42 5.55
C ALA A 71 -20.41 -10.85 5.95
N ILE A 72 -20.31 -11.79 5.01
CA ILE A 72 -20.56 -13.22 5.24
C ILE A 72 -19.26 -13.98 5.02
N PRO A 73 -18.78 -14.75 6.01
CA PRO A 73 -17.57 -15.55 5.85
C PRO A 73 -17.69 -16.66 4.80
N GLY A 74 -16.54 -17.08 4.26
CA GLY A 74 -16.41 -18.26 3.40
C GLY A 74 -15.15 -19.05 3.76
N GLU A 75 -15.32 -20.36 3.98
CA GLU A 75 -14.28 -21.25 4.51
C GLU A 75 -13.29 -21.76 3.45
N ILE A 76 -13.58 -21.50 2.16
CA ILE A 76 -12.74 -21.95 1.05
C ILE A 76 -11.54 -21.03 0.90
N ALA A 77 -10.34 -21.61 0.95
CA ALA A 77 -9.12 -20.91 0.59
C ALA A 77 -8.94 -20.84 -0.94
N PHE A 78 -8.51 -19.69 -1.45
CA PHE A 78 -8.26 -19.48 -2.86
C PHE A 78 -7.06 -18.57 -3.10
N THR A 79 -6.52 -18.64 -4.32
CA THR A 79 -5.41 -17.78 -4.73
C THR A 79 -5.91 -16.43 -5.19
N TYR A 80 -5.11 -15.40 -4.93
CA TYR A 80 -5.45 -14.02 -5.25
C TYR A 80 -4.21 -13.19 -5.60
N LYS A 81 -4.43 -12.07 -6.27
CA LYS A 81 -3.44 -11.01 -6.50
C LYS A 81 -4.10 -9.66 -6.28
N ILE A 82 -3.34 -8.71 -5.74
CA ILE A 82 -3.81 -7.33 -5.51
C ILE A 82 -2.87 -6.38 -6.24
N TYR A 83 -3.46 -5.42 -6.94
CA TYR A 83 -2.77 -4.43 -7.75
C TYR A 83 -3.20 -3.03 -7.33
N ALA A 84 -2.29 -2.07 -7.44
CA ALA A 84 -2.54 -0.66 -7.18
C ALA A 84 -2.04 0.22 -8.33
N MET A 85 -2.77 1.30 -8.62
CA MET A 85 -2.42 2.29 -9.63
C MET A 85 -3.01 3.65 -9.25
N THR A 86 -2.34 4.75 -9.60
CA THR A 86 -2.92 6.10 -9.50
C THR A 86 -3.62 6.51 -10.79
N THR A 87 -4.67 7.31 -10.70
CA THR A 87 -5.39 7.85 -11.86
C THR A 87 -5.85 9.29 -11.63
N THR A 88 -5.99 10.09 -12.68
CA THR A 88 -6.65 11.40 -12.58
C THR A 88 -8.16 11.31 -12.83
N ALA A 89 -8.66 10.17 -13.28
CA ALA A 89 -10.07 9.97 -13.57
C ALA A 89 -10.91 9.94 -12.28
N THR A 90 -12.13 10.46 -12.35
CA THR A 90 -13.14 10.40 -11.27
C THR A 90 -14.19 9.32 -11.49
N GLU A 91 -14.18 8.67 -12.65
CA GLU A 91 -15.05 7.55 -13.03
C GLU A 91 -14.24 6.54 -13.85
N LEU A 92 -14.55 5.26 -13.74
CA LEU A 92 -13.93 4.23 -14.56
C LEU A 92 -14.54 4.22 -15.95
N SER A 93 -13.68 4.09 -16.96
CA SER A 93 -14.09 3.68 -18.30
C SER A 93 -14.03 2.16 -18.41
N ARG A 94 -14.95 1.60 -19.20
CA ARG A 94 -14.99 0.15 -19.43
C ARG A 94 -13.71 -0.31 -20.12
N MET A 95 -13.06 -1.35 -19.60
CA MET A 95 -11.79 -1.87 -20.12
C MET A 95 -11.67 -3.38 -19.93
N GLY A 96 -10.65 -3.98 -20.57
CA GLY A 96 -10.25 -5.37 -20.28
C GLY A 96 -9.34 -5.42 -19.06
N TRP A 97 -9.35 -6.54 -18.33
CA TRP A 97 -8.49 -6.72 -17.15
C TRP A 97 -7.00 -6.54 -17.49
N VAL A 98 -6.55 -7.07 -18.62
CA VAL A 98 -5.14 -6.94 -19.05
C VAL A 98 -4.68 -5.48 -19.18
N HIS A 99 -5.55 -4.58 -19.66
CA HIS A 99 -5.22 -3.16 -19.80
C HIS A 99 -5.00 -2.47 -18.44
N PHE A 100 -5.62 -2.98 -17.38
CA PHE A 100 -5.35 -2.53 -16.02
C PHE A 100 -3.99 -3.00 -15.57
N THR A 101 -3.75 -4.32 -15.64
CA THR A 101 -2.56 -4.96 -15.07
C THR A 101 -1.28 -4.60 -15.80
N ASP A 102 -1.35 -4.22 -17.09
CA ASP A 102 -0.21 -3.74 -17.86
C ASP A 102 0.36 -2.41 -17.32
N GLN A 103 -0.44 -1.66 -16.55
CA GLN A 103 -0.08 -0.34 -16.01
C GLN A 103 -0.06 -0.31 -14.47
N ALA A 104 -0.69 -1.28 -13.82
CA ALA A 104 -0.78 -1.36 -12.37
C ALA A 104 0.43 -2.05 -11.76
N THR A 105 0.76 -1.68 -10.52
CA THR A 105 1.79 -2.36 -9.73
C THR A 105 1.15 -3.55 -9.01
N LEU A 106 1.73 -4.75 -9.13
CA LEU A 106 1.37 -5.89 -8.27
C LEU A 106 1.90 -5.62 -6.86
N VAL A 107 1.00 -5.45 -5.88
CA VAL A 107 1.34 -5.09 -4.50
C VAL A 107 1.23 -6.26 -3.53
N LYS A 108 0.48 -7.30 -3.88
CA LYS A 108 0.35 -8.55 -3.12
C LYS A 108 0.16 -9.74 -4.04
N ASP A 109 0.93 -10.80 -3.84
CA ASP A 109 0.78 -12.06 -4.57
C ASP A 109 0.48 -13.23 -3.62
N GLY A 110 -0.79 -13.62 -3.56
CA GLY A 110 -1.29 -14.77 -2.81
C GLY A 110 -1.32 -16.07 -3.61
N THR A 111 -0.59 -16.18 -4.71
CA THR A 111 -0.59 -17.40 -5.56
C THR A 111 -0.09 -18.64 -4.79
N ASN A 112 0.90 -18.46 -3.92
CA ASN A 112 1.47 -19.55 -3.10
C ASN A 112 0.96 -19.54 -1.64
N GLU A 113 0.16 -18.56 -1.27
CA GLU A 113 -0.36 -18.35 0.08
C GLU A 113 -1.89 -18.13 -0.01
N PRO A 114 -2.66 -19.19 -0.33
CA PRO A 114 -4.10 -19.08 -0.51
C PRO A 114 -4.77 -18.64 0.79
N HIS A 115 -5.83 -17.85 0.66
CA HIS A 115 -6.52 -17.23 1.80
C HIS A 115 -8.00 -17.60 1.82
N ALA A 116 -8.50 -17.89 3.02
CA ALA A 116 -9.92 -18.06 3.31
C ALA A 116 -10.40 -16.91 4.20
N PHE A 117 -11.57 -16.36 3.89
CA PHE A 117 -12.20 -15.31 4.69
C PHE A 117 -13.18 -15.94 5.67
N ASP A 118 -12.67 -16.71 6.63
CA ASP A 118 -13.42 -17.59 7.54
C ASP A 118 -14.11 -16.87 8.72
N THR A 119 -13.96 -15.56 8.82
CA THR A 119 -14.54 -14.71 9.86
C THR A 119 -15.10 -13.41 9.27
N SER A 120 -16.12 -12.84 9.91
CA SER A 120 -16.68 -11.53 9.51
C SER A 120 -15.80 -10.39 10.02
N GLY A 121 -15.89 -9.23 9.38
CA GLY A 121 -15.16 -8.02 9.78
C GLY A 121 -13.93 -7.75 8.90
N TRP A 122 -13.00 -6.94 9.40
CA TRP A 122 -11.86 -6.48 8.62
C TRP A 122 -10.75 -7.53 8.52
N HIS A 123 -10.43 -7.92 7.29
CA HIS A 123 -9.27 -8.74 6.96
C HIS A 123 -8.22 -7.89 6.26
N ASN A 124 -7.00 -7.85 6.81
CA ASN A 124 -5.93 -6.99 6.31
C ASN A 124 -4.81 -7.81 5.68
N PHE A 125 -4.29 -7.31 4.57
CA PHE A 125 -3.18 -7.86 3.81
C PHE A 125 -2.01 -6.88 3.89
N VAL A 126 -0.91 -7.30 4.52
CA VAL A 126 0.36 -6.56 4.43
C VAL A 126 0.91 -6.75 3.02
N LEU A 127 1.19 -5.64 2.34
CA LEU A 127 1.63 -5.64 0.95
C LEU A 127 3.07 -6.18 0.85
N ASP A 128 3.31 -7.05 -0.13
CA ASP A 128 4.66 -7.54 -0.45
C ASP A 128 5.50 -6.41 -1.04
N THR A 129 4.85 -5.54 -1.83
CA THR A 129 5.42 -4.30 -2.36
C THR A 129 4.54 -3.13 -1.93
N PRO A 130 4.96 -2.34 -0.91
CA PRO A 130 4.24 -1.13 -0.53
C PRO A 130 4.10 -0.16 -1.70
N PHE A 131 2.98 0.57 -1.76
CA PHE A 131 2.63 1.41 -2.90
C PHE A 131 2.72 2.90 -2.57
N ASP A 132 3.47 3.66 -3.36
CA ASP A 132 3.63 5.11 -3.20
C ASP A 132 2.45 5.87 -3.83
N TYR A 133 1.44 6.19 -3.03
CA TYR A 133 0.26 6.95 -3.45
C TYR A 133 0.52 8.46 -3.31
N ASN A 134 1.03 9.08 -4.37
CA ASN A 134 1.55 10.46 -4.34
C ASN A 134 0.74 11.48 -5.15
N SER A 135 -0.27 11.06 -5.91
CA SER A 135 -1.09 11.96 -6.72
C SER A 135 -2.42 11.31 -7.13
N GLY A 136 -3.37 12.14 -7.55
CA GLY A 136 -4.63 11.69 -8.15
C GLY A 136 -5.48 10.82 -7.23
N ASN A 137 -6.36 10.02 -7.81
CA ASN A 137 -7.19 9.00 -7.18
C ASN A 137 -6.48 7.63 -7.22
N LEU A 138 -6.94 6.71 -6.39
CA LEU A 138 -6.37 5.37 -6.25
C LEU A 138 -7.28 4.33 -6.91
N LEU A 139 -6.70 3.49 -7.76
CA LEU A 139 -7.32 2.26 -8.25
C LEU A 139 -6.74 1.08 -7.49
N ILE A 140 -7.60 0.29 -6.86
CA ILE A 140 -7.23 -1.01 -6.29
C ILE A 140 -7.93 -2.10 -7.08
N GLY A 141 -7.15 -2.99 -7.67
CA GLY A 141 -7.67 -4.14 -8.38
C GLY A 141 -7.35 -5.45 -7.68
N VAL A 142 -8.27 -6.39 -7.75
CA VAL A 142 -8.17 -7.73 -7.17
C VAL A 142 -8.41 -8.75 -8.27
N GLU A 143 -7.55 -9.75 -8.30
CA GLU A 143 -7.69 -10.95 -9.13
C GLU A 143 -7.87 -12.16 -8.22
N THR A 144 -8.88 -12.99 -8.50
CA THR A 144 -9.11 -14.28 -7.83
C THR A 144 -9.19 -15.42 -8.83
N ASN A 145 -8.55 -16.54 -8.48
CA ASN A 145 -8.54 -17.74 -9.30
C ASN A 145 -8.95 -18.96 -8.45
N TYR A 146 -10.24 -19.27 -8.44
CA TYR A 146 -10.76 -20.52 -7.87
C TYR A 146 -10.84 -21.63 -8.92
N GLY A 147 -11.30 -21.28 -10.13
CA GLY A 147 -11.38 -22.16 -11.29
C GLY A 147 -12.73 -22.82 -11.51
N TYR A 148 -12.90 -23.41 -12.70
CA TYR A 148 -14.12 -24.12 -13.12
C TYR A 148 -15.41 -23.30 -12.87
N TRP A 149 -16.50 -23.94 -12.46
CA TRP A 149 -17.80 -23.28 -12.29
C TRP A 149 -17.90 -22.39 -11.06
N GLY A 150 -16.79 -22.19 -10.32
CA GLY A 150 -16.81 -21.47 -9.06
C GLY A 150 -17.16 -22.34 -7.87
N ALA A 151 -17.11 -21.70 -6.70
CA ALA A 151 -17.46 -22.33 -5.43
C ALA A 151 -18.98 -22.29 -5.17
N PRO A 152 -19.53 -23.25 -4.40
CA PRO A 152 -20.92 -23.21 -3.95
C PRO A 152 -21.21 -21.90 -3.21
N PRO A 153 -22.34 -21.21 -3.48
CA PRO A 153 -22.59 -19.86 -2.97
C PRO A 153 -22.55 -19.74 -1.45
N GLU A 154 -22.94 -20.78 -0.71
CA GLU A 154 -22.87 -20.84 0.76
C GLU A 154 -21.45 -20.88 1.34
N MET A 155 -20.44 -21.14 0.50
CA MET A 155 -19.02 -21.17 0.88
C MET A 155 -18.25 -19.98 0.33
N VAL A 156 -18.90 -19.07 -0.40
CA VAL A 156 -18.28 -17.88 -0.99
C VAL A 156 -18.39 -16.72 -0.01
N PRO A 157 -17.28 -16.06 0.35
CA PRO A 157 -17.35 -14.87 1.18
C PRO A 157 -18.01 -13.73 0.41
N THR A 158 -18.80 -12.92 1.12
CA THR A 158 -19.28 -11.63 0.62
C THR A 158 -18.64 -10.50 1.40
N PHE A 159 -18.49 -9.36 0.75
CA PHE A 159 -17.84 -8.18 1.33
C PHE A 159 -18.79 -7.01 1.30
N HIS A 160 -18.71 -6.19 2.34
CA HIS A 160 -19.48 -4.96 2.40
C HIS A 160 -19.02 -3.98 1.32
N TYR A 161 -19.99 -3.30 0.71
CA TYR A 161 -19.75 -2.20 -0.20
C TYR A 161 -20.55 -0.97 0.21
N THR A 162 -20.10 0.18 -0.28
CA THR A 162 -20.80 1.46 -0.19
C THR A 162 -21.22 1.89 -1.59
N ASP A 163 -22.34 2.58 -1.69
CA ASP A 163 -22.74 3.22 -2.94
C ASP A 163 -21.76 4.37 -3.25
N GLY A 164 -20.89 4.14 -4.22
CA GLY A 164 -19.93 5.10 -4.74
C GLY A 164 -20.54 6.02 -5.79
N THR A 165 -19.67 6.82 -6.43
CA THR A 165 -20.06 7.58 -7.62
C THR A 165 -20.37 6.63 -8.78
N PRO A 166 -21.13 7.07 -9.81
CA PRO A 166 -21.33 6.27 -11.01
C PRO A 166 -20.01 5.74 -11.56
N ASN A 167 -19.98 4.47 -11.93
CA ASN A 167 -18.80 3.80 -12.48
C ASN A 167 -17.56 3.83 -11.56
N SER A 168 -17.73 3.91 -10.24
CA SER A 168 -16.61 3.83 -9.29
C SER A 168 -16.05 2.41 -9.16
N HIS A 169 -16.74 1.39 -9.66
CA HIS A 169 -16.28 0.01 -9.60
C HIS A 169 -16.52 -0.74 -10.92
N GLN A 170 -15.58 -1.61 -11.28
CA GLN A 170 -15.63 -2.46 -12.46
C GLN A 170 -15.30 -3.90 -12.08
N TYR A 171 -16.06 -4.86 -12.59
CA TYR A 171 -15.84 -6.29 -12.32
C TYR A 171 -15.88 -7.16 -13.57
N TRP A 172 -15.25 -8.33 -13.49
CA TRP A 172 -15.25 -9.39 -14.50
C TRP A 172 -15.51 -10.72 -13.81
N ARG A 173 -16.39 -11.54 -14.39
CA ARG A 173 -16.82 -12.83 -13.84
C ARG A 173 -16.87 -13.86 -14.96
N THR A 174 -16.10 -14.94 -14.86
CA THR A 174 -16.10 -16.04 -15.84
C THR A 174 -15.83 -17.38 -15.18
N ALA A 175 -16.51 -18.43 -15.65
CA ALA A 175 -16.36 -19.80 -15.15
C ALA A 175 -15.15 -20.54 -15.71
N LEU A 176 -15.13 -20.81 -17.02
CA LEU A 176 -14.21 -21.82 -17.54
C LEU A 176 -12.75 -21.34 -17.71
N TYR A 177 -12.55 -20.04 -17.90
CA TYR A 177 -11.23 -19.45 -18.17
C TYR A 177 -11.11 -18.08 -17.53
N PRO A 178 -9.89 -17.65 -17.13
CA PRO A 178 -9.65 -16.29 -16.66
C PRO A 178 -10.09 -15.24 -17.71
N PRO A 179 -10.68 -14.11 -17.28
CA PRO A 179 -11.11 -13.06 -18.20
C PRO A 179 -9.90 -12.23 -18.66
N THR A 180 -9.31 -12.59 -19.80
CA THR A 180 -8.13 -11.90 -20.34
C THR A 180 -8.51 -10.66 -21.18
N THR A 181 -9.39 -10.83 -22.17
CA THR A 181 -9.81 -9.76 -23.10
C THR A 181 -11.26 -9.32 -22.92
N LEU A 182 -12.02 -9.98 -22.04
CA LEU A 182 -13.38 -9.60 -21.73
C LEU A 182 -13.40 -8.19 -21.16
N GLN A 183 -14.30 -7.34 -21.66
CA GLN A 183 -14.54 -6.02 -21.08
C GLN A 183 -15.38 -6.13 -19.82
N GLY A 184 -15.00 -5.41 -18.76
CA GLY A 184 -15.64 -5.47 -17.45
C GLY A 184 -17.04 -4.88 -17.47
N GLN A 185 -17.77 -5.04 -16.37
CA GLN A 185 -19.04 -4.35 -16.15
C GLN A 185 -18.87 -3.28 -15.09
N LEU A 186 -19.43 -2.09 -15.35
CA LEU A 186 -19.36 -0.95 -14.45
C LEU A 186 -20.58 -0.93 -13.53
N ASN A 187 -20.36 -0.55 -12.28
CA ASN A 187 -21.40 -0.22 -11.32
C ASN A 187 -20.90 0.82 -10.30
N ALA A 188 -21.72 1.10 -9.30
CA ALA A 188 -21.39 2.00 -8.18
C ALA A 188 -21.20 1.24 -6.85
N SER A 189 -21.27 -0.09 -6.84
CA SER A 189 -21.10 -0.88 -5.63
C SER A 189 -19.60 -0.99 -5.31
N LEU A 190 -19.05 0.01 -4.62
CA LEU A 190 -17.63 0.13 -4.33
C LEU A 190 -17.29 -0.66 -3.06
N PRO A 191 -16.45 -1.70 -3.12
CA PRO A 191 -16.07 -2.45 -1.93
C PRO A 191 -15.48 -1.54 -0.83
N ASN A 192 -15.88 -1.76 0.42
CA ASN A 192 -15.32 -0.99 1.53
C ASN A 192 -13.84 -1.34 1.69
N LEU A 193 -13.00 -0.31 1.84
CA LEU A 193 -11.55 -0.45 1.84
C LEU A 193 -10.94 0.15 3.11
N LYS A 194 -10.04 -0.58 3.73
CA LYS A 194 -9.14 -0.08 4.76
C LYS A 194 -7.74 0.05 4.18
N LEU A 195 -7.06 1.16 4.48
CA LEU A 195 -5.68 1.41 4.11
C LEU A 195 -4.86 1.68 5.37
N GLU A 196 -3.66 1.10 5.45
CA GLU A 196 -2.62 1.59 6.36
C GLU A 196 -1.63 2.41 5.55
N ILE A 197 -1.54 3.72 5.84
CA ILE A 197 -0.71 4.68 5.11
C ILE A 197 0.41 5.18 6.01
N SER A 198 1.65 4.99 5.59
CA SER A 198 2.85 5.53 6.21
C SER A 198 3.32 6.81 5.52
N TYR A 199 3.77 7.79 6.30
CA TYR A 199 4.46 8.99 5.80
C TYR A 199 5.97 8.95 6.01
N ALA A 200 6.52 7.79 6.37
CA ALA A 200 7.97 7.66 6.50
C ALA A 200 8.58 7.67 5.09
N PRO A 201 9.39 8.68 4.74
CA PRO A 201 10.09 8.65 3.46
C PRO A 201 11.18 7.58 3.48
N ASN A 202 11.55 7.06 2.32
CA ASN A 202 12.75 6.22 2.22
C ASN A 202 13.96 7.14 2.41
N VAL A 203 14.77 6.83 3.42
CA VAL A 203 15.94 7.64 3.78
C VAL A 203 17.19 6.93 3.28
N GLU A 204 17.96 7.64 2.48
CA GLU A 204 19.30 7.26 2.10
C GLU A 204 20.30 8.06 2.95
N VAL A 205 21.36 7.37 3.37
CA VAL A 205 22.45 7.95 4.16
C VAL A 205 23.73 7.77 3.38
N THR A 206 24.41 8.88 3.08
CA THR A 206 25.72 8.86 2.43
C THR A 206 26.74 9.58 3.29
N LEU A 207 28.01 9.20 3.14
CA LEU A 207 29.13 9.88 3.76
C LEU A 207 29.94 10.58 2.68
N SER A 208 30.24 11.85 2.91
CA SER A 208 31.06 12.65 2.02
C SER A 208 31.97 13.55 2.86
N ASP A 209 33.28 13.41 2.65
CA ASP A 209 34.33 14.03 3.46
C ASP A 209 34.13 13.77 4.97
N SER A 210 33.88 14.84 5.74
CA SER A 210 33.62 14.81 7.18
C SER A 210 32.13 15.00 7.53
N ASN A 211 31.23 14.72 6.59
CA ASN A 211 29.79 14.91 6.75
C ASN A 211 28.99 13.62 6.49
N VAL A 212 27.89 13.48 7.23
CA VAL A 212 26.76 12.62 6.90
C VAL A 212 25.78 13.46 6.09
N ILE A 213 25.34 12.93 4.95
CA ILE A 213 24.31 13.53 4.10
C ILE A 213 23.12 12.58 4.12
N LEU A 214 21.99 13.09 4.62
CA LEU A 214 20.71 12.42 4.56
C LEU A 214 19.97 12.95 3.32
N THR A 215 19.47 12.04 2.50
CA THR A 215 18.55 12.33 1.41
C THR A 215 17.33 11.44 1.56
N TRP A 216 16.18 11.94 1.16
CA TRP A 216 14.97 11.14 1.22
C TRP A 216 13.99 11.48 0.11
N ASP A 217 13.12 10.52 -0.20
CA ASP A 217 12.03 10.73 -1.14
C ASP A 217 11.08 11.81 -0.61
N PRO A 218 10.73 12.83 -1.40
CA PRO A 218 9.70 13.79 -1.00
C PRO A 218 8.37 13.08 -0.73
N VAL A 219 7.78 13.34 0.43
CA VAL A 219 6.42 12.90 0.78
C VAL A 219 5.43 13.91 0.21
N ALA A 220 4.50 13.43 -0.61
CA ALA A 220 3.48 14.28 -1.23
C ALA A 220 2.62 14.97 -0.17
N GLY A 221 2.44 16.29 -0.32
CA GLY A 221 1.69 17.13 0.62
C GLY A 221 2.47 17.60 1.84
N ALA A 222 3.69 17.12 2.09
CA ALA A 222 4.49 17.55 3.22
C ALA A 222 4.91 19.03 3.10
N THR A 223 4.74 19.80 4.18
CA THR A 223 5.20 21.19 4.30
C THR A 223 6.61 21.30 4.87
N GLY A 224 7.15 20.20 5.39
CA GLY A 224 8.50 20.06 5.90
C GLY A 224 8.77 18.67 6.46
N TYR A 225 9.92 18.48 7.10
CA TYR A 225 10.37 17.22 7.67
C TYR A 225 11.02 17.46 9.02
N LYS A 226 10.68 16.62 10.00
CA LYS A 226 11.42 16.50 11.25
C LYS A 226 12.51 15.46 11.06
N VAL A 227 13.76 15.82 11.40
CA VAL A 227 14.91 14.92 11.39
C VAL A 227 15.26 14.58 12.83
N PHE A 228 15.25 13.30 13.16
CA PHE A 228 15.64 12.76 14.46
C PHE A 228 16.95 12.00 14.32
N ALA A 229 17.75 12.01 15.39
CA ALA A 229 18.99 11.25 15.50
C ALA A 229 19.05 10.52 16.84
N SER A 230 19.64 9.33 16.89
CA SER A 230 19.89 8.59 18.13
C SER A 230 21.12 7.69 18.03
N GLU A 231 21.75 7.36 19.16
CA GLU A 231 22.78 6.31 19.25
C GLU A 231 22.17 4.91 19.44
N ASP A 232 20.88 4.84 19.79
CA ASP A 232 20.05 3.63 19.95
C ASP A 232 18.99 3.60 18.84
N PRO A 233 18.97 2.59 17.96
CA PRO A 233 18.04 2.55 16.84
C PRO A 233 16.58 2.26 17.26
N TYR A 234 16.33 1.85 18.50
CA TYR A 234 15.00 1.55 19.02
C TYR A 234 14.43 2.67 19.88
N SER A 235 15.21 3.69 20.19
CA SER A 235 14.83 4.80 21.07
C SER A 235 15.25 6.13 20.47
N PHE A 236 14.28 6.94 20.03
CA PHE A 236 14.51 8.30 19.57
C PHE A 236 13.90 9.30 20.55
N ASP A 237 14.53 10.46 20.71
CA ASP A 237 13.99 11.57 21.48
C ASP A 237 12.66 12.08 20.89
N THR A 238 11.83 12.67 21.75
CA THR A 238 10.54 13.24 21.32
C THR A 238 10.71 14.50 20.48
N GLU A 239 11.77 15.26 20.72
CA GLU A 239 12.10 16.45 19.96
C GLU A 239 13.04 16.11 18.79
N PRO A 240 12.82 16.68 17.59
CA PRO A 240 13.71 16.45 16.47
C PRO A 240 15.04 17.17 16.67
N LEU A 241 16.10 16.61 16.08
CA LEU A 241 17.38 17.28 15.92
C LEU A 241 17.22 18.59 15.14
N THR A 242 16.39 18.57 14.09
CA THR A 242 16.06 19.76 13.31
C THR A 242 14.75 19.59 12.53
N THR A 243 14.22 20.69 12.01
CA THR A 243 13.14 20.70 11.03
C THR A 243 13.62 21.38 9.75
N VAL A 244 13.38 20.75 8.60
CA VAL A 244 13.78 21.27 7.29
C VAL A 244 12.59 21.31 6.33
N ASN A 245 12.64 22.20 5.34
CA ASN A 245 11.67 22.27 4.24
C ASN A 245 12.23 21.70 2.93
N THR A 246 13.40 21.08 2.99
CA THR A 246 14.08 20.36 1.89
C THR A 246 14.00 18.85 2.13
N ASN A 247 14.30 18.06 1.10
CA ASN A 247 14.39 16.60 1.19
C ASN A 247 15.83 16.10 1.43
N THR A 248 16.65 16.95 2.04
CA THR A 248 18.03 16.65 2.39
C THR A 248 18.44 17.39 3.66
N PHE A 249 19.32 16.77 4.44
CA PHE A 249 19.97 17.37 5.59
C PHE A 249 21.40 16.88 5.72
N THR A 250 22.34 17.82 5.87
CA THR A 250 23.77 17.53 6.04
C THR A 250 24.19 17.88 7.45
N LEU A 251 24.92 16.96 8.10
CA LEU A 251 25.50 17.17 9.42
C LEU A 251 26.93 16.64 9.51
N PRO A 252 27.78 17.22 10.36
CA PRO A 252 29.13 16.70 10.60
C PRO A 252 29.11 15.26 11.12
N ALA A 253 30.02 14.41 10.61
CA ALA A 253 30.21 13.03 11.05
C ALA A 253 31.05 12.97 12.34
N MET A 254 30.51 13.53 13.43
CA MET A 254 31.22 13.70 14.71
C MET A 254 31.22 12.44 15.59
N GLU A 255 30.34 11.49 15.31
CA GLU A 255 30.10 10.33 16.16
C GLU A 255 30.35 9.02 15.42
N ASN A 256 30.77 8.00 16.17
CA ASN A 256 31.13 6.69 15.63
C ASN A 256 29.91 5.92 15.11
N ARG A 257 28.71 6.20 15.63
CA ARG A 257 27.47 5.54 15.24
C ARG A 257 26.28 6.43 15.55
N ARG A 258 25.39 6.59 14.57
CA ARG A 258 24.14 7.34 14.73
C ARG A 258 23.09 6.76 13.79
N PHE A 259 21.85 6.73 14.26
CA PHE A 259 20.67 6.30 13.54
C PHE A 259 19.79 7.51 13.28
N PHE A 260 19.10 7.51 12.15
CA PHE A 260 18.27 8.64 11.72
C PHE A 260 16.84 8.19 11.48
N LYS A 261 15.90 9.06 11.85
CA LYS A 261 14.48 8.91 11.53
C LYS A 261 13.98 10.21 10.96
N ILE A 262 13.28 10.15 9.83
CA ILE A 262 12.69 11.31 9.18
C ILE A 262 11.18 11.12 9.23
N THR A 263 10.45 12.17 9.59
CA THR A 263 8.98 12.18 9.51
C THR A 263 8.51 13.42 8.78
N ALA A 264 7.63 13.25 7.79
CA ALA A 264 6.97 14.36 7.13
C ALA A 264 6.10 15.16 8.10
N ILE A 265 6.03 16.47 7.88
CA ILE A 265 5.08 17.39 8.50
C ILE A 265 3.97 17.61 7.47
N MET A 266 2.75 17.19 7.80
CA MET A 266 1.58 17.37 6.95
C MET A 266 0.85 18.69 7.29
N PRO A 267 0.07 19.27 6.35
CA PRO A 267 -0.73 20.46 6.58
C PRO A 267 -1.81 20.27 7.64
#